data_AF-A0A357YAU6-F1
#
_entry.id   AF-A0A357YAU6-F1
#
_cell.length_a   1.000
_cell.length_b   1.000
_cell.length_c   1.000
_cell.angle_alpha   90.00
_cell.angle_beta   90.00
_cell.angle_gamma   90.00
#
_symmetry.space_group_name_H-M   'P 1'
#
loop_
_entity.id
_entity.type
_entity.pdbx_description
1 polymer ?
#
loop_
_entity_poly.entity_id
_entity_poly.type
_entity_poly.pdbx_seq_one_letter_code
_entity_poly.pdbx_strand_id
1 'polypeptide(L)'
;MTAAGNRFRRRRTRGDGEVRFGRMLAISLVIHGLVVLLSAVAWQPALHRPPTEIYRVELVSLPGAVPQRGRLTPAVVTAPERPAPPVNTAATKAPPLPPPRKGSTKAATKTAPLSDTAYDAAQDVIERMQRKQEIAEVKQKLKELLKADTRKATSAPTAPAGAEPGKDKDPGSTYEAYIRQFLKEAWTLSKYQVGSLNLAAEVSLTFDAHGTLTDYRFLRRSGETRFDESVQRAVLDLRQLPTAPGQTFSLRVTFNLKELLER
;
A
#
# COMPACT_ATOMS: atom_id res chain seq x y z
N MET A 1 -89.06 -3.92 13.43
CA MET A 1 -89.09 -5.31 13.97
C MET A 1 -87.93 -6.09 13.37
N THR A 2 -87.41 -7.10 14.09
CA THR A 2 -86.58 -8.23 13.59
C THR A 2 -85.53 -7.96 12.50
N ALA A 3 -84.25 -7.86 12.88
CA ALA A 3 -83.12 -7.89 11.97
C ALA A 3 -82.80 -9.32 11.47
N ALA A 4 -82.24 -9.46 10.26
CA ALA A 4 -81.91 -10.75 9.65
C ALA A 4 -80.62 -11.36 10.23
N GLY A 5 -80.72 -12.55 10.84
CA GLY A 5 -79.59 -13.25 11.45
C GLY A 5 -78.67 -13.96 10.44
N ASN A 6 -77.49 -13.40 10.19
CA ASN A 6 -76.54 -13.93 9.21
C ASN A 6 -75.74 -15.15 9.76
N ARG A 7 -76.04 -16.36 9.30
CA ARG A 7 -75.52 -17.63 9.85
C ARG A 7 -74.17 -18.06 9.26
N PHE A 8 -73.11 -17.33 9.60
CA PHE A 8 -71.73 -17.72 9.25
C PHE A 8 -71.24 -18.98 9.98
N ARG A 9 -71.30 -20.14 9.32
CA ARG A 9 -70.65 -21.39 9.77
C ARG A 9 -69.12 -21.27 9.62
N ARG A 10 -68.41 -20.78 10.65
CA ARG A 10 -66.93 -20.90 10.71
C ARG A 10 -66.52 -22.37 10.81
N ARG A 11 -66.04 -22.97 9.70
CA ARG A 11 -65.24 -24.20 9.75
C ARG A 11 -63.95 -23.91 10.54
N ARG A 12 -63.81 -24.45 11.74
CA ARG A 12 -62.52 -24.51 12.45
C ARG A 12 -61.73 -25.69 11.89
N THR A 13 -60.74 -25.44 11.04
CA THR A 13 -59.64 -26.38 10.81
C THR A 13 -58.77 -26.40 12.08
N ARG A 14 -58.42 -27.59 12.58
CA ARG A 14 -57.85 -27.79 13.92
C ARG A 14 -56.58 -28.64 13.83
N GLY A 15 -55.57 -28.35 14.65
CA GLY A 15 -54.42 -29.23 14.90
C GLY A 15 -53.26 -29.09 13.91
N ASP A 16 -53.41 -29.66 12.71
CA ASP A 16 -52.25 -30.19 11.96
C ASP A 16 -51.29 -29.16 11.34
N GLY A 17 -51.68 -27.88 11.32
CA GLY A 17 -50.87 -26.81 10.72
C GLY A 17 -49.63 -26.46 11.53
N GLU A 18 -49.77 -26.29 12.86
CA GLU A 18 -48.73 -25.74 13.73
C GLU A 18 -47.53 -26.69 13.86
N VAL A 19 -47.80 -28.00 14.05
CA VAL A 19 -46.76 -29.04 14.13
C VAL A 19 -45.97 -29.14 12.82
N ARG A 20 -46.65 -29.01 11.67
CA ARG A 20 -46.01 -29.05 10.34
C ARG A 20 -45.17 -27.79 10.09
N PHE A 21 -45.69 -26.61 10.46
CA PHE A 21 -44.96 -25.35 10.34
C PHE A 21 -43.71 -25.32 11.22
N GLY A 22 -43.83 -25.69 12.51
CA GLY A 22 -42.69 -25.77 13.43
C GLY A 22 -41.61 -26.74 12.94
N ARG A 23 -41.99 -27.91 12.41
CA ARG A 23 -41.04 -28.87 11.83
C ARG A 23 -40.34 -28.33 10.57
N MET A 24 -41.06 -27.61 9.70
CA MET A 24 -40.46 -26.97 8.53
C MET A 24 -39.51 -25.82 8.91
N LEU A 25 -39.86 -25.02 9.92
CA LEU A 25 -39.00 -23.95 10.44
C LEU A 25 -37.71 -24.52 11.05
N ALA A 26 -37.80 -25.59 11.84
CA ALA A 26 -36.64 -26.26 12.42
C ALA A 26 -35.71 -26.86 11.35
N ILE A 27 -36.26 -27.54 10.34
CA ILE A 27 -35.49 -28.08 9.20
C ILE A 27 -34.80 -26.94 8.44
N SER A 28 -35.50 -25.85 8.17
CA SER A 28 -34.92 -24.67 7.50
C SER A 28 -33.75 -24.09 8.30
N LEU A 29 -33.91 -23.92 9.62
CA LEU A 29 -32.86 -23.34 10.47
C LEU A 29 -31.63 -24.27 10.58
N VAL A 30 -31.82 -25.59 10.62
CA VAL A 30 -30.73 -26.57 10.54
C VAL A 30 -29.98 -26.46 9.20
N ILE A 31 -30.69 -26.41 8.07
CA ILE A 31 -30.07 -26.28 6.74
C ILE A 31 -29.27 -24.97 6.62
N HIS A 32 -29.83 -23.84 7.04
CA HIS A 32 -29.12 -22.56 7.02
C HIS A 32 -27.90 -22.56 7.94
N GLY A 33 -27.99 -23.14 9.15
CA GLY A 33 -26.85 -23.30 10.05
C GLY A 33 -25.74 -24.17 9.45
N LEU A 34 -26.10 -25.23 8.73
CA LEU A 34 -25.15 -26.15 8.07
C LEU A 34 -24.47 -25.46 6.88
N VAL A 35 -25.21 -24.68 6.08
CA VAL A 35 -24.64 -23.84 5.00
C VAL A 35 -23.70 -22.78 5.56
N VAL A 36 -24.07 -22.09 6.65
CA VAL A 36 -23.20 -21.10 7.31
C VAL A 36 -21.92 -21.76 7.83
N LEU A 37 -22.01 -22.92 8.50
CA LEU A 37 -20.85 -23.63 9.04
C LEU A 37 -19.91 -24.11 7.92
N LEU A 38 -20.44 -24.68 6.82
CA LEU A 38 -19.64 -25.05 5.66
C LEU A 38 -18.98 -23.84 4.99
N SER A 39 -19.70 -22.72 4.87
CA SER A 39 -19.13 -21.48 4.31
C SER A 39 -18.01 -20.91 5.20
N ALA A 40 -18.15 -20.97 6.53
CA ALA A 40 -17.12 -20.55 7.47
C ALA A 40 -15.84 -21.39 7.38
N VAL A 41 -15.96 -22.72 7.19
CA VAL A 41 -14.80 -23.60 6.96
C VAL A 41 -14.16 -23.33 5.60
N ALA A 42 -14.97 -23.11 4.55
CA ALA A 42 -14.47 -22.81 3.20
C ALA A 42 -13.84 -21.41 3.07
N TRP A 43 -14.21 -20.46 3.94
CA TRP A 43 -13.73 -19.07 3.95
C TRP A 43 -12.83 -18.75 5.16
N GLN A 44 -12.00 -19.71 5.60
CA GLN A 44 -10.92 -19.48 6.57
C GLN A 44 -9.51 -19.43 5.91
N PRO A 45 -9.15 -18.34 5.22
CA PRO A 45 -7.74 -18.04 4.98
C PRO A 45 -7.05 -17.62 6.30
N ALA A 46 -5.77 -17.97 6.42
CA ALA A 46 -4.82 -17.38 7.37
C ALA A 46 -5.02 -17.61 8.90
N LEU A 47 -5.26 -18.86 9.32
CA LEU A 47 -4.69 -19.32 10.62
C LEU A 47 -3.22 -19.75 10.48
N HIS A 48 -2.85 -20.30 9.33
CA HIS A 48 -1.45 -20.61 8.99
C HIS A 48 -0.79 -19.39 8.33
N ARG A 49 -0.15 -18.53 9.14
CA ARG A 49 0.88 -17.62 8.63
C ARG A 49 2.14 -18.46 8.36
N PRO A 50 2.75 -18.41 7.15
CA PRO A 50 4.02 -19.10 6.94
C PRO A 50 5.09 -18.50 7.87
N PRO A 51 6.01 -19.31 8.42
CA PRO A 51 7.07 -18.80 9.27
C PRO A 51 7.92 -17.79 8.49
N THR A 52 8.10 -16.60 9.04
CA THR A 52 8.94 -15.57 8.42
C THR A 52 10.40 -15.98 8.53
N GLU A 53 11.02 -16.37 7.43
CA GLU A 53 12.43 -16.74 7.38
C GLU A 53 13.32 -15.49 7.56
N ILE A 54 13.86 -15.32 8.77
CA ILE A 54 14.70 -14.17 9.12
C ILE A 54 16.13 -14.43 8.67
N TYR A 55 16.48 -13.96 7.47
CA TYR A 55 17.86 -13.93 6.99
C TYR A 55 18.76 -13.09 7.90
N ARG A 56 19.45 -13.76 8.83
CA ARG A 56 20.52 -13.16 9.63
C ARG A 56 21.77 -12.99 8.78
N VAL A 57 21.89 -11.85 8.10
CA VAL A 57 23.16 -11.44 7.51
C VAL A 57 24.14 -11.07 8.64
N GLU A 58 25.29 -11.72 8.67
CA GLU A 58 26.40 -11.30 9.53
C GLU A 58 27.09 -10.10 8.88
N LEU A 59 27.06 -8.94 9.54
CA LEU A 59 27.78 -7.76 9.06
C LEU A 59 29.28 -7.95 9.32
N VAL A 60 29.97 -8.52 8.33
CA VAL A 60 31.43 -8.66 8.32
C VAL A 60 32.07 -7.29 8.55
N SER A 61 32.69 -7.12 9.72
CA SER A 61 33.35 -5.88 10.08
C SER A 61 34.61 -5.69 9.23
N LEU A 62 34.68 -4.60 8.46
CA LEU A 62 35.93 -4.23 7.80
C LEU A 62 37.01 -3.99 8.87
N PRO A 63 38.22 -4.56 8.73
CA PRO A 63 39.27 -4.44 9.74
C PRO A 63 39.87 -3.03 9.73
N GLY A 64 39.28 -2.09 10.50
CA GLY A 64 39.74 -0.69 10.43
C GLY A 64 39.15 0.36 11.38
N ALA A 65 38.34 0.03 12.39
CA ALA A 65 37.94 0.99 13.44
C ALA A 65 37.49 0.30 14.74
N VAL A 66 38.00 0.75 15.89
CA VAL A 66 37.58 0.25 17.23
C VAL A 66 36.99 1.40 18.06
N PRO A 67 35.66 1.56 18.10
CA PRO A 67 34.98 2.47 19.02
C PRO A 67 34.85 1.84 20.41
N GLN A 68 35.87 2.02 21.25
CA GLN A 68 35.92 1.50 22.62
C GLN A 68 34.86 2.17 23.55
N ARG A 69 33.69 1.55 23.74
CA ARG A 69 32.71 1.98 24.75
C ARG A 69 31.78 0.84 25.21
N GLY A 70 31.61 0.67 26.53
CA GLY A 70 30.48 -0.07 27.11
C GLY A 70 30.68 -1.56 27.46
N ARG A 71 31.83 -1.98 27.99
CA ARG A 71 31.99 -3.35 28.52
C ARG A 71 31.25 -3.54 29.85
N LEU A 72 29.96 -3.87 29.80
CA LEU A 72 29.24 -4.45 30.94
C LEU A 72 29.45 -5.97 30.93
N THR A 73 30.07 -6.52 31.98
CA THR A 73 30.30 -7.95 32.13
C THR A 73 29.21 -8.61 32.98
N PRO A 74 28.43 -9.55 32.44
CA PRO A 74 27.80 -10.59 33.25
C PRO A 74 28.90 -11.41 33.93
N ALA A 75 28.69 -11.83 35.18
CA ALA A 75 29.65 -12.68 35.89
C ALA A 75 29.72 -14.07 35.26
N VAL A 76 30.94 -14.60 35.10
CA VAL A 76 31.15 -16.01 34.75
C VAL A 76 30.79 -16.87 35.96
N VAL A 77 29.81 -17.76 35.80
CA VAL A 77 29.55 -18.84 36.76
C VAL A 77 30.27 -20.10 36.26
N THR A 78 31.17 -20.63 37.08
CA THR A 78 32.09 -21.70 36.72
C THR A 78 31.38 -23.06 36.62
N ALA A 79 31.58 -23.77 35.52
CA ALA A 79 31.29 -25.21 35.41
C ALA A 79 32.57 -26.03 35.65
N PRO A 80 32.51 -27.20 36.33
CA PRO A 80 33.69 -27.96 36.71
C PRO A 80 34.31 -28.76 35.54
N GLU A 81 35.63 -28.92 35.58
CA GLU A 81 36.47 -29.45 34.50
C GLU A 81 36.76 -30.95 34.63
N ARG A 82 36.90 -31.66 33.51
CA ARG A 82 37.51 -33.00 33.40
C ARG A 82 38.27 -33.16 32.06
N PRO A 83 39.27 -34.06 31.99
CA PRO A 83 40.56 -33.66 31.43
C PRO A 83 40.79 -34.03 29.96
N ALA A 84 41.70 -33.32 29.30
CA ALA A 84 42.17 -33.61 27.96
C ALA A 84 43.24 -34.73 27.92
N PRO A 85 43.28 -35.58 26.87
CA PRO A 85 44.43 -36.42 26.53
C PRO A 85 45.60 -35.57 26.00
N PRO A 86 46.84 -36.09 26.00
CA PRO A 86 48.05 -35.25 26.05
C PRO A 86 48.49 -34.62 24.71
N VAL A 87 49.18 -33.49 24.86
CA VAL A 87 49.97 -32.81 23.81
C VAL A 87 51.10 -33.71 23.32
N ASN A 88 51.34 -33.73 22.00
CA ASN A 88 52.58 -34.25 21.42
C ASN A 88 53.42 -33.08 20.87
N THR A 89 54.71 -33.04 21.21
CA THR A 89 55.58 -31.86 21.04
C THR A 89 56.45 -31.95 19.79
N ALA A 90 56.42 -30.93 18.92
CA ALA A 90 57.32 -30.81 17.76
C ALA A 90 57.94 -29.41 17.63
N ALA A 91 59.17 -29.29 18.15
CA ALA A 91 60.18 -28.24 18.01
C ALA A 91 59.89 -26.93 17.21
N THR A 92 59.97 -25.82 17.95
CA THR A 92 60.33 -24.46 17.51
C THR A 92 61.50 -24.39 16.51
N LYS A 93 61.41 -23.54 15.47
CA LYS A 93 62.58 -22.81 14.91
C LYS A 93 62.22 -21.61 14.00
N ALA A 94 62.80 -20.45 14.30
CA ALA A 94 62.87 -19.21 13.49
C ALA A 94 63.90 -18.25 14.16
N PRO A 95 64.36 -17.14 13.54
CA PRO A 95 64.31 -16.71 12.13
C PRO A 95 65.74 -16.65 11.50
N PRO A 96 65.98 -15.98 10.34
CA PRO A 96 66.27 -14.52 10.35
C PRO A 96 65.72 -13.70 9.15
N LEU A 97 65.95 -12.39 9.18
CA LEU A 97 65.61 -11.33 8.18
C LEU A 97 66.87 -10.48 7.90
N PRO A 98 66.90 -9.46 6.99
CA PRO A 98 65.92 -9.03 5.97
C PRO A 98 66.50 -9.32 4.54
N PRO A 99 66.83 -8.41 3.57
CA PRO A 99 66.69 -6.94 3.37
C PRO A 99 65.67 -6.53 2.28
N PRO A 100 65.22 -5.25 2.23
CA PRO A 100 64.24 -4.77 1.24
C PRO A 100 64.85 -4.14 -0.03
N ARG A 101 64.06 -4.03 -1.12
CA ARG A 101 64.36 -3.16 -2.27
C ARG A 101 63.14 -2.37 -2.74
N LYS A 102 63.37 -1.10 -3.11
CA LYS A 102 62.40 -0.21 -3.78
C LYS A 102 62.43 -0.44 -5.29
N GLY A 103 61.34 -0.15 -5.98
CA GLY A 103 61.28 0.01 -7.43
C GLY A 103 59.99 0.71 -7.85
N SER A 104 60.06 1.69 -8.75
CA SER A 104 58.90 2.46 -9.20
C SER A 104 58.91 2.70 -10.71
N THR A 105 57.75 2.49 -11.32
CA THR A 105 57.37 2.95 -12.67
C THR A 105 55.84 3.16 -12.62
N LYS A 106 55.33 4.39 -12.59
CA LYS A 106 55.29 5.45 -13.62
C LYS A 106 54.18 5.20 -14.65
N ALA A 107 53.37 6.24 -14.87
CA ALA A 107 52.02 6.13 -15.42
C ALA A 107 51.94 6.01 -16.96
N ALA A 108 50.78 5.54 -17.43
CA ALA A 108 50.33 5.65 -18.80
C ALA A 108 48.83 6.05 -18.82
N THR A 109 48.53 7.35 -18.84
CA THR A 109 47.17 7.85 -19.06
C THR A 109 46.77 7.55 -20.50
N LYS A 110 45.75 6.71 -20.70
CA LYS A 110 45.19 6.40 -22.01
C LYS A 110 43.76 6.91 -22.09
N THR A 111 43.53 7.98 -22.85
CA THR A 111 42.20 8.54 -23.10
C THR A 111 41.35 7.51 -23.83
N ALA A 112 40.34 6.95 -23.15
CA ALA A 112 39.37 6.07 -23.77
C ALA A 112 38.28 6.89 -24.49
N PRO A 113 37.71 6.40 -25.61
CA PRO A 113 36.50 6.98 -26.15
C PRO A 113 35.35 6.82 -25.16
N LEU A 114 34.40 7.76 -25.17
CA LEU A 114 33.15 7.64 -24.42
C LEU A 114 32.37 6.43 -24.94
N SER A 115 32.07 5.47 -24.06
CA SER A 115 31.21 4.33 -24.38
C SER A 115 29.75 4.78 -24.53
N ASP A 116 28.96 4.02 -25.29
CA ASP A 116 27.55 4.33 -25.55
C ASP A 116 26.73 4.50 -24.26
N THR A 117 27.08 3.75 -23.21
CA THR A 117 26.52 3.89 -21.85
C THR A 117 26.67 5.28 -21.23
N ALA A 118 27.67 6.08 -21.64
CA ALA A 118 27.83 7.47 -21.22
C ALA A 118 26.96 8.44 -22.04
N TYR A 119 26.60 8.06 -23.28
CA TYR A 119 25.65 8.80 -24.11
C TYR A 119 24.21 8.57 -23.63
N ASP A 120 23.83 7.32 -23.35
CA ASP A 120 22.52 6.98 -22.75
C ASP A 120 22.31 7.71 -21.41
N ALA A 121 23.33 7.70 -20.54
CA ALA A 121 23.30 8.42 -19.27
C ALA A 121 23.18 9.95 -19.44
N ALA A 122 23.74 10.51 -20.52
CA ALA A 122 23.57 11.93 -20.83
C ALA A 122 22.13 12.23 -21.31
N GLN A 123 21.52 11.35 -22.12
CA GLN A 123 20.13 11.51 -22.55
C GLN A 123 19.14 11.43 -21.38
N ASP A 124 19.29 10.46 -20.48
CA ASP A 124 18.47 10.32 -19.26
C ASP A 124 18.56 11.56 -18.35
N VAL A 125 19.74 12.18 -18.24
CA VAL A 125 19.92 13.46 -17.52
C VAL A 125 19.21 14.62 -18.23
N ILE A 126 19.24 14.68 -19.56
CA ILE A 126 18.55 15.71 -20.36
C ILE A 126 17.03 15.58 -20.25
N GLU A 127 16.47 14.37 -20.39
CA GLU A 127 15.02 14.14 -20.27
C GLU A 127 14.51 14.50 -18.87
N ARG A 128 15.23 14.11 -17.81
CA ARG A 128 14.91 14.50 -16.43
C ARG A 128 15.00 16.01 -16.19
N MET A 129 15.84 16.73 -16.93
CA MET A 129 15.89 18.20 -16.88
C MET A 129 14.69 18.83 -17.60
N GLN A 130 14.31 18.32 -18.77
CA GLN A 130 13.12 18.76 -19.52
C GLN A 130 11.84 18.52 -18.70
N ARG A 131 11.63 17.30 -18.20
CA ARG A 131 10.46 16.95 -17.35
C ARG A 131 10.34 17.85 -16.11
N LYS A 132 11.48 18.24 -15.50
CA LYS A 132 11.51 19.21 -14.39
C LYS A 132 11.16 20.64 -14.82
N GLN A 133 11.58 21.07 -16.01
CA GLN A 133 11.22 22.38 -16.56
C GLN A 133 9.72 22.44 -16.89
N GLU A 134 9.16 21.41 -17.52
CA GLU A 134 7.72 21.30 -17.81
C GLU A 134 6.88 21.35 -16.52
N ILE A 135 7.24 20.58 -15.49
CA ILE A 135 6.57 20.61 -14.19
C ILE A 135 6.69 21.99 -13.53
N ALA A 136 7.85 22.66 -13.66
CA ALA A 136 8.02 24.02 -13.15
C ALA A 136 7.16 25.04 -13.92
N GLU A 137 7.06 24.94 -15.24
CA GLU A 137 6.19 25.78 -16.08
C GLU A 137 4.70 25.57 -15.77
N VAL A 138 4.24 24.31 -15.69
CA VAL A 138 2.85 23.99 -15.30
C VAL A 138 2.55 24.56 -13.91
N LYS A 139 3.49 24.47 -12.97
CA LYS A 139 3.37 25.05 -11.63
C LYS A 139 3.39 26.59 -11.62
N GLN A 140 4.05 27.25 -12.57
CA GLN A 140 3.96 28.70 -12.77
C GLN A 140 2.62 29.10 -13.38
N LYS A 141 2.20 28.43 -14.47
CA LYS A 141 0.92 28.66 -15.16
C LYS A 141 -0.27 28.46 -14.21
N LEU A 142 -0.23 27.43 -13.36
CA LEU A 142 -1.24 27.20 -12.32
C LEU A 142 -1.26 28.32 -11.26
N LYS A 143 -0.10 28.80 -10.80
CA LYS A 143 -0.01 29.95 -9.89
C LYS A 143 -0.53 31.25 -10.53
N GLU A 144 -0.31 31.44 -11.82
CA GLU A 144 -0.78 32.61 -12.55
C GLU A 144 -2.31 32.58 -12.74
N LEU A 145 -2.88 31.42 -13.10
CA LEU A 145 -4.33 31.20 -13.15
C LEU A 145 -4.98 31.47 -11.80
N LEU A 146 -4.44 30.90 -10.70
CA LEU A 146 -4.91 31.16 -9.34
C LEU A 146 -4.86 32.67 -9.00
N LYS A 147 -3.76 33.37 -9.34
CA LYS A 147 -3.64 34.82 -9.17
C LYS A 147 -4.57 35.63 -10.08
N ALA A 148 -4.97 35.12 -11.25
CA ALA A 148 -5.94 35.78 -12.12
C ALA A 148 -7.36 35.65 -11.55
N ASP A 149 -7.72 34.48 -11.05
CA ASP A 149 -9.02 34.22 -10.44
C ASP A 149 -9.20 34.97 -9.11
N THR A 150 -8.17 34.99 -8.24
CA THR A 150 -8.18 35.81 -7.01
C THR A 150 -8.29 37.31 -7.32
N ARG A 151 -7.71 37.81 -8.42
CA ARG A 151 -7.86 39.21 -8.86
C ARG A 151 -9.25 39.51 -9.45
N LYS A 152 -9.96 38.52 -10.00
CA LYS A 152 -11.38 38.66 -10.36
C LYS A 152 -12.29 38.68 -9.13
N ALA A 153 -11.96 37.92 -8.09
CA ALA A 153 -12.74 37.84 -6.85
C ALA A 153 -12.77 39.14 -6.03
N THR A 154 -11.90 40.13 -6.31
CA THR A 154 -11.91 41.44 -5.62
C THR A 154 -12.98 42.40 -6.15
N SER A 155 -13.64 42.09 -7.28
CA SER A 155 -14.70 42.92 -7.87
C SER A 155 -16.09 42.44 -7.45
N ALA A 156 -16.55 42.83 -6.27
CA ALA A 156 -17.89 42.53 -5.77
C ALA A 156 -18.89 43.69 -6.04
N PRO A 157 -19.86 43.52 -6.96
CA PRO A 157 -21.09 44.32 -6.98
C PRO A 157 -22.20 43.66 -6.15
N THR A 158 -23.05 44.47 -5.53
CA THR A 158 -24.21 44.02 -4.74
C THR A 158 -25.45 43.83 -5.62
N ALA A 159 -26.16 42.71 -5.41
CA ALA A 159 -27.51 42.40 -5.94
C ALA A 159 -27.62 42.17 -7.48
N PRO A 160 -28.73 41.58 -7.99
CA PRO A 160 -29.89 41.01 -7.29
C PRO A 160 -30.01 39.47 -7.42
N ALA A 161 -31.09 38.91 -6.86
CA ALA A 161 -31.48 37.52 -7.11
C ALA A 161 -32.10 37.36 -8.51
N GLY A 162 -31.84 36.23 -9.17
CA GLY A 162 -32.43 35.89 -10.48
C GLY A 162 -31.42 35.54 -11.56
N ALA A 163 -30.76 34.38 -11.43
CA ALA A 163 -30.02 33.74 -12.50
C ALA A 163 -30.25 32.23 -12.43
N GLU A 164 -30.56 31.59 -13.55
CA GLU A 164 -30.80 30.15 -13.65
C GLU A 164 -29.52 29.34 -13.36
N PRO A 165 -29.63 28.07 -12.90
CA PRO A 165 -28.47 27.23 -12.59
C PRO A 165 -27.66 26.88 -13.86
N GLY A 166 -26.69 27.73 -14.16
CA GLY A 166 -25.78 27.64 -15.31
C GLY A 166 -24.77 26.49 -15.23
N LYS A 167 -25.27 25.26 -15.34
CA LYS A 167 -24.61 24.07 -15.88
C LYS A 167 -23.24 23.69 -15.29
N ASP A 168 -23.31 22.80 -14.30
CA ASP A 168 -22.42 21.62 -14.19
C ASP A 168 -20.90 21.86 -14.11
N LYS A 169 -20.45 22.94 -13.46
CA LYS A 169 -19.09 22.98 -12.89
C LYS A 169 -19.05 22.17 -11.59
N ASP A 170 -18.99 20.85 -11.75
CA ASP A 170 -18.94 19.89 -10.63
C ASP A 170 -17.75 20.20 -9.69
N PRO A 171 -18.00 20.63 -8.43
CA PRO A 171 -16.94 20.96 -7.48
C PRO A 171 -16.14 19.72 -7.04
N GLY A 172 -16.67 18.51 -7.26
CA GLY A 172 -15.94 17.27 -7.03
C GLY A 172 -14.76 17.07 -7.97
N SER A 173 -14.81 17.59 -9.21
CA SER A 173 -13.84 17.26 -10.27
C SER A 173 -12.37 17.59 -9.95
N THR A 174 -12.08 18.78 -9.41
CA THR A 174 -10.73 19.17 -8.98
C THR A 174 -10.28 18.41 -7.74
N TYR A 175 -11.21 18.11 -6.83
CA TYR A 175 -10.94 17.42 -5.57
C TYR A 175 -10.70 15.92 -5.78
N GLU A 176 -11.45 15.29 -6.68
CA GLU A 176 -11.21 13.96 -7.22
C GLU A 176 -9.82 13.86 -7.86
N ALA A 177 -9.45 14.82 -8.72
CA ALA A 177 -8.12 14.84 -9.34
C ALA A 177 -7.00 14.93 -8.28
N TYR A 178 -7.19 15.72 -7.22
CA TYR A 178 -6.27 15.78 -6.09
C TYR A 178 -6.18 14.44 -5.32
N ILE A 179 -7.30 13.79 -5.01
CA ILE A 179 -7.31 12.47 -4.36
C ILE A 179 -6.60 11.43 -5.23
N ARG A 180 -6.91 11.37 -6.53
CA ARG A 180 -6.25 10.47 -7.48
C ARG A 180 -4.74 10.70 -7.49
N GLN A 181 -4.28 11.95 -7.52
CA GLN A 181 -2.84 12.28 -7.50
C GLN A 181 -2.18 11.91 -6.16
N PHE A 182 -2.81 12.20 -5.02
CA PHE A 182 -2.27 11.81 -3.71
C PHE A 182 -2.16 10.29 -3.57
N LEU A 183 -3.22 9.57 -3.95
CA LEU A 183 -3.28 8.11 -3.87
C LEU A 183 -2.33 7.45 -4.87
N LYS A 184 -2.07 8.11 -6.02
CA LYS A 184 -0.99 7.77 -6.94
C LYS A 184 0.37 7.94 -6.24
N GLU A 185 0.68 9.12 -5.68
CA GLU A 185 1.95 9.41 -5.00
C GLU A 185 2.24 8.48 -3.81
N ALA A 186 1.23 8.18 -2.97
CA ALA A 186 1.37 7.29 -1.82
C ALA A 186 1.53 5.80 -2.21
N TRP A 187 0.99 5.38 -3.35
CA TRP A 187 1.04 3.99 -3.78
C TRP A 187 2.43 3.58 -4.27
N THR A 188 3.02 2.62 -3.55
CA THR A 188 4.34 2.06 -3.83
C THR A 188 4.26 0.55 -4.11
N LEU A 189 4.71 0.15 -5.30
CA LEU A 189 4.90 -1.24 -5.72
C LEU A 189 6.00 -1.29 -6.79
N SER A 190 6.94 -2.23 -6.67
CA SER A 190 8.03 -2.42 -7.63
C SER A 190 7.66 -3.46 -8.69
N LYS A 191 8.11 -3.25 -9.93
CA LYS A 191 7.88 -4.15 -11.07
C LYS A 191 8.39 -5.59 -10.86
N TYR A 192 9.30 -5.79 -9.91
CA TYR A 192 9.87 -7.10 -9.54
C TYR A 192 9.05 -7.86 -8.48
N GLN A 193 7.96 -7.29 -7.95
CA GLN A 193 7.14 -7.87 -6.88
C GLN A 193 5.87 -8.57 -7.36
N VAL A 194 5.67 -8.67 -8.68
CA VAL A 194 4.46 -9.21 -9.33
C VAL A 194 4.82 -9.97 -10.61
N GLY A 195 3.99 -10.94 -11.01
CA GLY A 195 4.22 -11.73 -12.24
C GLY A 195 3.84 -11.04 -13.56
N SER A 196 3.21 -9.86 -13.52
CA SER A 196 2.70 -9.17 -14.72
C SER A 196 2.72 -7.65 -14.56
N LEU A 197 2.97 -6.94 -15.66
CA LEU A 197 2.84 -5.48 -15.74
C LEU A 197 1.45 -5.02 -16.22
N ASN A 198 0.60 -5.95 -16.64
CA ASN A 198 -0.77 -5.68 -17.10
C ASN A 198 -1.79 -5.85 -15.96
N LEU A 199 -1.49 -5.28 -14.78
CA LEU A 199 -2.32 -5.40 -13.58
C LEU A 199 -3.09 -4.12 -13.32
N ALA A 200 -4.39 -4.26 -13.10
CA ALA A 200 -5.26 -3.16 -12.71
C ALA A 200 -6.37 -3.62 -11.74
N ALA A 201 -6.71 -2.77 -10.77
CA ALA A 201 -7.81 -2.98 -9.83
C ALA A 201 -8.70 -1.72 -9.75
N GLU A 202 -10.02 -1.91 -9.63
CA GLU A 202 -10.97 -0.82 -9.39
C GLU A 202 -11.38 -0.85 -7.91
N VAL A 203 -11.22 0.27 -7.21
CA VAL A 203 -11.62 0.42 -5.81
C VAL A 203 -12.63 1.56 -5.69
N SER A 204 -13.73 1.29 -4.98
CA SER A 204 -14.64 2.32 -4.49
C SER A 204 -14.19 2.76 -3.11
N LEU A 205 -14.09 4.07 -2.89
CA LEU A 205 -13.76 4.73 -1.64
C LEU A 205 -14.94 5.62 -1.24
N THR A 206 -15.28 5.70 0.03
CA THR A 206 -16.24 6.69 0.55
C THR A 206 -15.63 7.42 1.73
N PHE A 207 -15.75 8.75 1.72
CA PHE A 207 -15.23 9.65 2.75
C PHE A 207 -16.37 10.43 3.38
N ASP A 208 -16.27 10.74 4.67
CA ASP A 208 -17.17 11.66 5.36
C ASP A 208 -16.87 13.14 5.03
N ALA A 209 -17.69 14.06 5.55
CA ALA A 209 -17.52 15.50 5.38
C ALA A 209 -16.20 16.07 5.96
N HIS A 210 -15.52 15.33 6.86
CA HIS A 210 -14.24 15.70 7.46
C HIS A 210 -13.04 15.13 6.68
N GLY A 211 -13.28 14.24 5.71
CA GLY A 211 -12.24 13.59 4.90
C GLY A 211 -11.76 12.25 5.49
N THR A 212 -12.47 11.68 6.45
CA THR A 212 -12.17 10.33 6.98
C THR A 212 -12.70 9.25 6.04
N LEU A 213 -11.90 8.24 5.73
CA LEU A 213 -12.33 7.06 4.96
C LEU A 213 -13.34 6.21 5.77
N THR A 214 -14.57 6.09 5.31
CA THR A 214 -15.67 5.37 5.99
C THR A 214 -15.96 3.98 5.43
N ASP A 215 -15.83 3.77 4.11
CA ASP A 215 -15.86 2.44 3.47
C ASP A 215 -14.82 2.37 2.34
N TYR A 216 -14.28 1.18 2.11
CA TYR A 216 -13.49 0.87 0.92
C TYR A 216 -13.82 -0.52 0.38
N ARG A 217 -13.94 -0.65 -0.94
CA ARG A 217 -14.36 -1.90 -1.58
C ARG A 217 -13.71 -2.09 -2.94
N PHE A 218 -13.05 -3.24 -3.13
CA PHE A 218 -12.65 -3.68 -4.46
C PHE A 218 -13.89 -3.98 -5.31
N LEU A 219 -14.09 -3.19 -6.37
CA LEU A 219 -15.09 -3.46 -7.42
C LEU A 219 -14.54 -4.47 -8.43
N ARG A 220 -13.24 -4.38 -8.73
CA ARG A 220 -12.47 -5.33 -9.53
C ARG A 220 -11.13 -5.57 -8.86
N ARG A 221 -10.80 -6.83 -8.60
CA ARG A 221 -9.45 -7.27 -8.18
C ARG A 221 -8.55 -7.46 -9.39
N SER A 222 -7.23 -7.32 -9.20
CA SER A 222 -6.25 -7.50 -10.29
C SER A 222 -6.00 -8.96 -10.66
N GLY A 223 -6.34 -9.90 -9.78
CA GLY A 223 -5.97 -11.31 -9.88
C GLY A 223 -4.58 -11.64 -9.29
N GLU A 224 -3.80 -10.63 -8.90
CA GLU A 224 -2.49 -10.78 -8.26
C GLU A 224 -2.56 -10.27 -6.81
N THR A 225 -2.37 -11.18 -5.85
CA THR A 225 -2.46 -10.88 -4.41
C THR A 225 -1.48 -9.78 -4.00
N ARG A 226 -0.24 -9.77 -4.54
CA ARG A 226 0.75 -8.74 -4.21
C ARG A 226 0.36 -7.34 -4.68
N PHE A 227 -0.34 -7.26 -5.81
CA PHE A 227 -0.85 -6.00 -6.32
C PHE A 227 -2.03 -5.52 -5.46
N ASP A 228 -3.03 -6.37 -5.22
CA ASP A 228 -4.18 -6.07 -4.36
C ASP A 228 -3.74 -5.65 -2.93
N GLU A 229 -2.74 -6.32 -2.34
CA GLU A 229 -2.13 -5.94 -1.05
C GLU A 229 -1.51 -4.53 -1.07
N SER A 230 -0.85 -4.15 -2.16
CA SER A 230 -0.22 -2.82 -2.30
C SER A 230 -1.26 -1.70 -2.45
N VAL A 231 -2.34 -1.97 -3.19
CA VAL A 231 -3.49 -1.08 -3.37
C VAL A 231 -4.23 -0.89 -2.05
N GLN A 232 -4.48 -1.98 -1.31
CA GLN A 232 -5.08 -1.91 0.02
C GLN A 232 -4.22 -1.09 1.00
N ARG A 233 -2.89 -1.22 0.95
CA ARG A 233 -1.99 -0.40 1.79
C ARG A 233 -2.10 1.08 1.46
N ALA A 234 -1.98 1.46 0.19
CA ALA A 234 -2.10 2.87 -0.23
C ALA A 234 -3.45 3.51 0.17
N VAL A 235 -4.54 2.74 0.09
CA VAL A 235 -5.87 3.17 0.57
C VAL A 235 -5.92 3.32 2.09
N LEU A 236 -5.28 2.41 2.85
CA LEU A 236 -5.21 2.47 4.31
C LEU A 236 -4.21 3.51 4.85
N ASP A 237 -3.28 3.99 4.02
CA ASP A 237 -2.46 5.16 4.31
C ASP A 237 -3.29 6.44 4.08
N LEU A 238 -4.17 6.46 3.08
CA LEU A 238 -5.17 7.52 2.84
C LEU A 238 -6.43 7.41 3.71
N ARG A 239 -6.25 7.14 5.02
CA ARG A 239 -7.36 7.16 6.01
C ARG A 239 -7.99 8.53 6.23
N GLN A 240 -7.22 9.59 6.01
CA GLN A 240 -7.65 10.97 6.22
C GLN A 240 -7.12 11.84 5.08
N LEU A 241 -8.03 12.57 4.42
CA LEU A 241 -7.69 13.50 3.36
C LEU A 241 -7.07 14.79 3.96
N PRO A 242 -5.96 15.32 3.41
CA PRO A 242 -5.32 16.54 3.93
C PRO A 242 -6.20 17.80 3.90
N THR A 243 -7.23 17.80 3.06
CA THR A 243 -8.25 18.85 2.95
C THR A 243 -9.61 18.18 3.09
N ALA A 244 -10.45 18.63 4.02
CA ALA A 244 -11.80 18.08 4.20
C ALA A 244 -12.72 18.42 2.99
N PRO A 245 -13.58 17.50 2.53
CA PRO A 245 -14.50 17.73 1.41
C PRO A 245 -15.71 18.60 1.78
N GLY A 246 -16.02 18.77 3.06
CA GLY A 246 -17.21 19.50 3.56
C GLY A 246 -18.53 18.74 3.39
N GLN A 247 -18.56 17.67 2.59
CA GLN A 247 -19.70 16.80 2.35
C GLN A 247 -19.24 15.35 2.15
N THR A 248 -20.11 14.38 2.41
CA THR A 248 -19.83 12.96 2.13
C THR A 248 -19.56 12.77 0.63
N PHE A 249 -18.46 12.09 0.28
CA PHE A 249 -18.01 11.93 -1.10
C PHE A 249 -17.58 10.48 -1.39
N SER A 250 -18.06 9.91 -2.49
CA SER A 250 -17.68 8.58 -2.96
C SER A 250 -16.94 8.65 -4.29
N LEU A 251 -15.82 7.95 -4.38
CA LEU A 251 -14.90 7.98 -5.50
C LEU A 251 -14.59 6.57 -6.00
N ARG A 252 -14.54 6.37 -7.33
CA ARG A 252 -13.92 5.20 -7.93
C ARG A 252 -12.51 5.53 -8.40
N VAL A 253 -11.52 4.78 -7.95
CA VAL A 253 -10.14 4.87 -8.44
C VAL A 253 -9.75 3.56 -9.11
N THR A 254 -9.22 3.66 -10.34
CA THR A 254 -8.58 2.56 -11.04
C THR A 254 -7.07 2.64 -10.78
N PHE A 255 -6.53 1.66 -10.07
CA PHE A 255 -5.09 1.49 -9.90
C PHE A 255 -4.56 0.70 -11.09
N ASN A 256 -3.54 1.19 -11.79
CA ASN A 256 -2.92 0.54 -12.95
C ASN A 256 -1.39 0.52 -12.78
N LEU A 257 -0.77 -0.65 -12.90
CA LEU A 257 0.67 -0.79 -12.69
C LEU A 257 1.52 -0.01 -13.70
N LYS A 258 1.07 0.10 -14.96
CA LYS A 258 1.80 0.87 -15.99
C LYS A 258 1.90 2.35 -15.60
N GLU A 259 0.78 2.92 -15.18
CA GLU A 259 0.66 4.31 -14.74
C GLU A 259 1.39 4.62 -13.41
N LEU A 260 1.79 3.57 -12.67
CA LEU A 260 2.72 3.66 -11.53
C LEU A 260 4.19 3.64 -11.97
N LEU A 261 4.54 2.91 -13.03
CA LEU A 261 5.91 2.76 -13.52
C LEU A 261 6.33 3.84 -14.53
N GLU A 262 5.38 4.50 -15.21
CA GLU A 262 5.57 5.55 -16.21
C GLU A 262 5.68 6.97 -15.58
N ARG A 263 6.33 7.09 -14.41
CA ARG A 263 6.43 8.34 -13.61
C ARG A 263 7.76 9.08 -13.77
#